data_AF-A0A1W5D0M4-F1
#
_entry.id   AF-A0A1W5D0M4-F1
#
_cell.length_a   1.000
_cell.length_b   1.000
_cell.length_c   1.000
_cell.angle_alpha   90.00
_cell.angle_beta   90.00
_cell.angle_gamma   90.00
#
_symmetry.space_group_name_H-M   'P 1'
#
loop_
_entity.id
_entity.type
_entity.pdbx_description
1 polymer ?
#
loop_
_entity_poly.entity_id
_entity_poly.type
_entity_poly.pdbx_seq_one_letter_code
_entity_poly.pdbx_strand_id
1 'polypeptide(L)'
;MVYNTLTIATAVTPTVIETYISHYLNRKPLHQKPTAHISYHEGINLVRRFLHYASLHTVEDLQDFTAQWVPHPRWVKVDEATIPDDVIAKAAGLLEAQLGHRGIDKIGGRRWWQWRREGSVLKAEWIEMRKDYIWRKRMNDKGKRVMLYVHGGAYFFGSVDEHRYQMQRHARKLKARVFARMYHIDLSAALFSAYT
;
A
#
# COMPACT_ATOMS: atom_id res chain seq x y z
N MET A 1 -18.62 12.17 9.33
CA MET A 1 -17.64 11.94 10.41
C MET A 1 -16.30 11.65 9.76
N VAL A 2 -15.21 12.29 10.18
CA VAL A 2 -13.88 11.96 9.66
C VAL A 2 -13.46 10.61 10.24
N TYR A 3 -13.46 9.57 9.41
CA TYR A 3 -13.06 8.22 9.81
C TYR A 3 -11.56 8.05 9.61
N ASN A 4 -10.79 8.12 10.69
CA ASN A 4 -9.35 7.86 10.67
C ASN A 4 -9.03 6.49 11.29
N THR A 5 -7.76 6.09 11.29
CA THR A 5 -7.29 4.81 11.86
C THR A 5 -7.77 4.63 13.30
N LEU A 6 -7.85 5.72 14.06
CA LEU A 6 -8.34 5.71 15.43
C LEU A 6 -9.84 5.40 15.49
N THR A 7 -10.65 6.01 14.63
CA THR A 7 -12.10 5.79 14.54
C THR A 7 -12.45 4.36 14.09
N ILE A 8 -11.64 3.78 13.21
CA ILE A 8 -11.84 2.41 12.73
C ILE A 8 -11.28 1.41 13.72
N ALA A 9 -10.13 1.70 14.36
CA ALA A 9 -9.66 0.92 15.49
C ALA A 9 -10.71 0.87 16.60
N THR A 10 -11.31 2.01 17.00
CA THR A 10 -12.36 2.04 18.03
C THR A 10 -13.67 1.40 17.58
N ALA A 11 -14.06 1.48 16.30
CA ALA A 11 -15.26 0.81 15.78
C ALA A 11 -15.08 -0.72 15.63
N VAL A 12 -13.84 -1.18 15.40
CA VAL A 12 -13.53 -2.61 15.19
C VAL A 12 -13.15 -3.32 16.49
N THR A 13 -12.64 -2.58 17.50
CA THR A 13 -12.25 -3.12 18.82
C THR A 13 -13.37 -3.92 19.51
N PRO A 14 -14.65 -3.46 19.57
CA PRO A 14 -15.72 -4.23 20.19
C PRO A 14 -15.94 -5.57 19.52
N THR A 15 -15.85 -5.63 18.19
CA THR A 15 -16.04 -6.87 17.43
C THR A 15 -14.87 -7.82 17.58
N VAL A 16 -13.64 -7.33 17.66
CA VAL A 16 -12.47 -8.18 17.95
C VAL A 16 -12.60 -8.80 19.34
N ILE A 17 -12.98 -8.00 20.35
CA ILE A 17 -13.21 -8.50 21.72
C ILE A 17 -14.37 -9.50 21.77
N GLU A 18 -15.50 -9.20 21.13
CA GLU A 18 -16.67 -10.07 21.06
C GLU A 18 -16.36 -11.37 20.32
N THR A 19 -15.61 -11.30 19.22
CA THR A 19 -15.21 -12.48 18.45
C THR A 19 -14.24 -13.34 19.25
N TYR A 20 -13.32 -12.73 20.00
CA TYR A 20 -12.39 -13.42 20.88
C TYR A 20 -13.11 -14.13 22.04
N ILE A 21 -14.09 -13.47 22.69
CA ILE A 21 -14.90 -14.04 23.78
C ILE A 21 -15.81 -15.16 23.26
N SER A 22 -16.52 -14.93 22.15
CA SER A 22 -17.42 -15.92 21.54
C SER A 22 -16.66 -17.17 21.10
N HIS A 23 -15.45 -17.00 20.56
CA HIS A 23 -14.61 -18.11 20.17
C HIS A 23 -14.07 -18.91 21.37
N TYR A 24 -13.68 -18.22 22.44
CA TYR A 24 -13.24 -18.86 23.68
C TYR A 24 -14.36 -19.70 24.32
N LEU A 25 -15.61 -19.23 24.26
CA LEU A 25 -16.77 -19.89 24.88
C LEU A 25 -17.40 -21.00 24.00
N ASN A 26 -17.31 -20.92 22.67
CA ASN A 26 -18.00 -21.83 21.73
C ASN A 26 -17.09 -22.80 20.95
N ARG A 27 -15.92 -23.18 21.50
CA ARG A 27 -14.92 -24.02 20.81
C ARG A 27 -15.42 -25.38 20.32
N LYS A 28 -16.31 -26.05 21.06
CA LYS A 28 -16.76 -27.44 20.77
C LYS A 28 -17.63 -27.58 19.50
N PRO A 29 -18.69 -26.78 19.28
CA PRO A 29 -19.52 -26.87 18.07
C PRO A 29 -18.88 -26.31 16.79
N LEU A 30 -17.78 -25.54 16.90
CA LEU A 30 -17.08 -24.95 15.76
C LEU A 30 -16.02 -25.87 15.14
N HIS A 31 -15.61 -26.97 15.81
CA HIS A 31 -14.43 -27.79 15.48
C HIS A 31 -14.37 -28.35 14.05
N GLN A 32 -15.51 -28.46 13.35
CA GLN A 32 -15.58 -28.94 11.95
C GLN A 32 -15.84 -27.83 10.92
N LYS A 33 -15.91 -26.55 11.34
CA LYS A 33 -16.11 -25.40 10.44
C LYS A 33 -14.80 -24.62 10.29
N PRO A 34 -14.50 -24.05 9.10
CA PRO A 34 -13.34 -23.17 8.91
C PRO A 34 -13.28 -21.99 9.89
N THR A 35 -14.45 -21.56 10.40
CA THR A 35 -14.60 -20.53 11.45
C THR A 35 -14.12 -20.96 12.84
N ALA A 36 -13.64 -22.20 13.02
CA ALA A 36 -12.95 -22.68 14.22
C ALA A 36 -11.62 -21.98 14.46
N HIS A 37 -11.04 -21.30 13.46
CA HIS A 37 -9.85 -20.47 13.65
C HIS A 37 -10.27 -19.00 13.82
N ILE A 38 -9.94 -18.40 14.97
CA ILE A 38 -10.24 -16.98 15.28
C ILE A 38 -9.79 -16.09 14.13
N SER A 39 -8.54 -16.25 13.69
CA SER A 39 -7.95 -15.45 12.61
C SER A 39 -8.70 -15.59 11.28
N TYR A 40 -9.29 -16.76 10.99
CA TYR A 40 -10.07 -16.98 9.77
C TYR A 40 -11.47 -16.33 9.87
N HIS A 41 -12.14 -16.51 11.01
CA HIS A 41 -13.47 -15.93 11.23
C HIS A 41 -13.43 -14.39 11.31
N GLU A 42 -12.48 -13.84 12.06
CA GLU A 42 -12.24 -12.39 12.14
C GLU A 42 -11.82 -11.83 10.78
N GLY A 43 -10.95 -12.54 10.06
CA GLY A 43 -10.52 -12.15 8.71
C GLY A 43 -11.70 -12.03 7.74
N ILE A 44 -12.60 -13.02 7.69
CA ILE A 44 -13.78 -12.95 6.82
C ILE A 44 -14.74 -11.83 7.22
N ASN A 45 -14.99 -11.66 8.52
CA ASN A 45 -15.89 -10.60 8.99
C ASN A 45 -15.32 -9.21 8.70
N LEU A 46 -14.01 -9.04 8.84
CA LEU A 46 -13.31 -7.82 8.45
C LEU A 46 -13.45 -7.54 6.95
N VAL A 47 -13.21 -8.55 6.09
CA VAL A 47 -13.37 -8.42 4.64
C VAL A 47 -14.81 -8.06 4.27
N ARG A 48 -15.82 -8.72 4.86
CA ARG A 48 -17.23 -8.41 4.60
C ARG A 48 -17.60 -6.98 4.98
N ARG A 49 -17.16 -6.52 6.16
CA ARG A 49 -17.41 -5.15 6.61
C ARG A 49 -16.72 -4.13 5.74
N PHE A 50 -15.49 -4.42 5.31
CA PHE A 50 -14.78 -3.59 4.35
C PHE A 50 -15.53 -3.50 3.01
N LEU A 51 -16.01 -4.61 2.45
CA LEU A 51 -16.78 -4.59 1.20
C LEU A 51 -18.07 -3.79 1.31
N HIS A 52 -18.80 -3.94 2.42
CA HIS A 52 -19.98 -3.12 2.69
C HIS A 52 -19.62 -1.64 2.80
N TYR A 53 -18.56 -1.30 3.54
CA TYR A 53 -18.06 0.08 3.62
C TYR A 53 -17.71 0.63 2.23
N ALA A 54 -16.96 -0.11 1.43
CA ALA A 54 -16.57 0.28 0.08
C ALA A 54 -17.76 0.51 -0.85
N SER A 55 -18.88 -0.20 -0.65
CA SER A 55 -20.09 0.02 -1.44
C SER A 55 -20.85 1.31 -1.10
N LEU A 56 -20.54 1.95 0.03
CA LEU A 56 -21.26 3.12 0.55
C LEU A 56 -20.41 4.41 0.55
N HIS A 57 -19.16 4.35 0.11
CA HIS A 57 -18.20 5.46 0.17
C HIS A 57 -17.58 5.75 -1.19
N THR A 58 -17.01 6.94 -1.35
CA THR A 58 -16.36 7.35 -2.60
C THR A 58 -15.02 6.65 -2.79
N VAL A 59 -14.47 6.77 -4.00
CA VAL A 59 -13.12 6.27 -4.29
C VAL A 59 -12.09 7.02 -3.43
N GLU A 60 -12.27 8.33 -3.26
CA GLU A 60 -11.40 9.18 -2.46
C GLU A 60 -11.40 8.74 -0.99
N ASP A 61 -12.56 8.45 -0.42
CA ASP A 61 -12.68 7.95 0.96
C ASP A 61 -11.91 6.63 1.15
N LEU A 62 -12.01 5.72 0.16
CA LEU A 62 -11.30 4.44 0.19
C LEU A 62 -9.79 4.60 0.03
N GLN A 63 -9.36 5.53 -0.82
CA GLN A 63 -7.94 5.85 -1.02
C GLN A 63 -7.36 6.45 0.26
N ASP A 64 -8.05 7.41 0.88
CA ASP A 64 -7.61 8.02 2.14
C ASP A 64 -7.56 7.01 3.27
N PHE A 65 -8.55 6.11 3.36
CA PHE A 65 -8.56 5.05 4.36
C PHE A 65 -7.39 4.09 4.19
N THR A 66 -7.11 3.65 2.96
CA THR A 66 -6.04 2.68 2.70
C THR A 66 -4.66 3.28 2.69
N ALA A 67 -4.51 4.58 2.45
CA ALA A 67 -3.26 5.32 2.50
C ALA A 67 -2.80 5.67 3.93
N GLN A 68 -3.53 5.22 4.96
CA GLN A 68 -3.14 5.43 6.35
C GLN A 68 -1.80 4.79 6.65
N TRP A 69 -0.92 5.57 7.27
CA TRP A 69 0.42 5.11 7.65
C TRP A 69 0.34 3.97 8.67
N VAL A 70 1.15 2.94 8.45
CA VAL A 70 1.26 1.78 9.36
C VAL A 70 2.68 1.67 9.90
N PRO A 71 2.86 1.54 11.23
CA PRO A 71 4.18 1.40 11.81
C PRO A 71 4.89 0.15 11.30
N HIS A 72 6.16 0.30 10.97
CA HIS A 72 7.02 -0.82 10.61
C HIS A 72 7.87 -1.27 11.81
N PRO A 73 8.17 -2.57 11.94
CA PRO A 73 8.96 -3.06 13.05
C PRO A 73 10.42 -2.63 12.95
N ARG A 74 11.11 -2.57 14.11
CA ARG A 74 12.49 -2.06 14.23
C ARG A 74 13.52 -2.85 13.41
N TRP A 75 13.25 -4.13 13.13
CA TRP A 75 14.12 -5.00 12.33
C TRP A 75 14.00 -4.79 10.81
N VAL A 76 13.14 -3.86 10.37
CA VAL A 76 12.99 -3.45 8.98
C VAL A 76 13.57 -2.04 8.83
N LYS A 77 14.32 -1.82 7.75
CA LYS A 77 14.79 -0.51 7.33
C LYS A 77 13.90 -0.04 6.18
N VAL A 78 13.31 1.13 6.35
CA VAL A 78 12.54 1.84 5.33
C VAL A 78 13.25 3.18 5.06
N ASP A 79 13.47 3.51 3.80
CA ASP A 79 13.96 4.82 3.33
C ASP A 79 13.00 5.35 2.27
N GLU A 80 12.53 6.59 2.44
CA GLU A 80 11.79 7.29 1.38
C GLU A 80 12.77 7.70 0.26
N ALA A 81 12.30 7.64 -0.97
CA ALA A 81 13.02 8.05 -2.16
C ALA A 81 12.10 8.85 -3.08
N THR A 82 12.64 9.94 -3.63
CA THR A 82 11.99 10.70 -4.69
C THR A 82 12.38 10.11 -6.04
N ILE A 83 11.40 9.88 -6.91
CA ILE A 83 11.62 9.48 -8.30
C ILE A 83 11.90 10.75 -9.13
N PRO A 84 13.08 10.87 -9.74
CA PRO A 84 13.43 12.06 -10.52
C PRO A 84 12.56 12.26 -11.77
N ASP A 85 12.27 13.52 -12.11
CA ASP A 85 11.43 13.88 -13.26
C ASP A 85 12.05 13.46 -14.61
N ASP A 86 13.37 13.48 -14.73
CA ASP A 86 14.08 13.00 -15.93
C ASP A 86 13.86 11.49 -16.14
N VAL A 87 13.82 10.72 -15.06
CA VAL A 87 13.51 9.28 -15.11
C VAL A 87 12.05 9.05 -15.49
N ILE A 88 11.12 9.88 -14.98
CA ILE A 88 9.70 9.82 -15.34
C ILE A 88 9.50 10.14 -16.83
N ALA A 89 10.11 11.22 -17.32
CA ALA A 89 10.06 11.61 -18.72
C ALA A 89 10.66 10.54 -19.64
N LYS A 90 11.79 9.95 -19.23
CA LYS A 90 12.41 8.83 -19.95
C LYS A 90 11.49 7.61 -19.99
N ALA A 91 10.85 7.26 -18.87
CA ALA A 91 9.90 6.15 -18.81
C ALA A 91 8.68 6.39 -19.72
N ALA A 92 8.17 7.62 -19.76
CA ALA A 92 7.09 8.00 -20.67
C ALA A 92 7.50 7.81 -22.14
N GLY A 93 8.71 8.25 -22.53
CA GLY A 93 9.24 8.02 -23.88
C GLY A 93 9.36 6.54 -24.24
N LEU A 94 9.77 5.69 -23.28
CA LEU A 94 9.83 4.23 -23.47
C LEU A 94 8.43 3.63 -23.67
N LEU A 95 7.43 4.10 -22.92
CA LEU A 95 6.04 3.66 -23.08
C LEU A 95 5.47 4.08 -24.43
N GLU A 96 5.72 5.32 -24.85
CA GLU A 96 5.30 5.80 -26.17
C GLU A 96 5.92 4.98 -27.31
N ALA A 97 7.22 4.67 -27.21
CA ALA A 97 7.92 3.83 -28.18
C ALA A 97 7.33 2.41 -28.23
N GLN A 98 7.03 1.82 -27.07
CA GLN A 98 6.49 0.47 -26.97
C GLN A 98 5.04 0.37 -27.48
N LEU A 99 4.20 1.37 -27.19
CA LEU A 99 2.81 1.41 -27.63
C LEU A 99 2.67 1.73 -29.13
N GLY A 100 3.62 2.49 -29.67
CA GLY A 100 3.55 3.02 -31.03
C GLY A 100 2.36 3.97 -31.22
N HIS A 101 2.20 4.49 -32.45
CA HIS A 101 1.14 5.46 -32.75
C HIS A 101 -0.26 4.93 -32.42
N ARG A 102 -0.61 3.71 -32.88
CA ARG A 102 -1.93 3.12 -32.62
C ARG A 102 -2.22 2.87 -31.15
N GLY A 103 -1.22 2.47 -30.36
CA GLY A 103 -1.40 2.24 -28.92
C GLY A 103 -1.63 3.55 -28.19
N ILE A 104 -0.89 4.59 -28.56
CA ILE A 104 -1.05 5.95 -28.03
C ILE A 104 -2.43 6.52 -28.36
N ASP A 105 -2.91 6.36 -29.58
CA ASP A 105 -4.25 6.83 -29.96
C ASP A 105 -5.34 6.12 -29.15
N LYS A 106 -5.20 4.80 -28.95
CA LYS A 106 -6.15 4.01 -28.15
C LYS A 106 -6.25 4.43 -26.69
N ILE A 107 -5.14 4.88 -26.11
CA ILE A 107 -5.16 5.35 -24.73
C ILE A 107 -5.55 6.83 -24.64
N GLY A 108 -5.88 7.53 -25.72
CA GLY A 108 -6.30 8.94 -25.67
C GLY A 108 -5.14 9.94 -25.85
N GLY A 109 -4.07 9.54 -26.53
CA GLY A 109 -2.94 10.40 -26.87
C GLY A 109 -1.80 10.38 -25.84
N ARG A 110 -0.87 11.33 -25.97
CA ARG A 110 0.39 11.34 -25.20
C ARG A 110 0.29 12.01 -23.83
N ARG A 111 -0.61 12.97 -23.65
CA ARG A 111 -0.49 13.95 -22.55
C ARG A 111 -1.20 13.57 -21.26
N TRP A 112 -2.43 13.05 -21.31
CA TRP A 112 -3.29 12.99 -20.12
C TRP A 112 -2.79 11.98 -19.06
N TRP A 113 -2.27 10.81 -19.46
CA TRP A 113 -1.75 9.80 -18.53
C TRP A 113 -0.39 10.19 -17.92
N GLN A 114 0.30 11.14 -18.57
CA GLN A 114 1.51 11.78 -18.05
C GLN A 114 1.19 12.93 -17.10
N TRP A 115 -0.05 13.43 -17.09
CA TRP A 115 -0.42 14.58 -16.28
C TRP A 115 -0.19 14.32 -14.79
N ARG A 116 0.34 15.34 -14.12
CA ARG A 116 0.60 15.40 -12.68
C ARG A 116 0.23 16.79 -12.22
N ARG A 117 -0.21 16.92 -10.96
CA ARG A 117 -0.41 18.23 -10.35
C ARG A 117 0.94 18.96 -10.27
N GLU A 118 0.95 20.26 -10.55
CA GLU A 118 2.15 21.07 -10.41
C GLU A 118 2.70 21.01 -8.97
N GLY A 119 4.02 20.91 -8.84
CA GLY A 119 4.68 20.71 -7.54
C GLY A 119 4.50 19.31 -6.92
N SER A 120 3.77 18.39 -7.54
CA SER A 120 3.66 17.02 -7.04
C SER A 120 4.94 16.23 -7.28
N VAL A 121 5.39 15.52 -6.25
CA VAL A 121 6.60 14.71 -6.28
C VAL A 121 6.23 13.24 -6.24
N LEU A 122 6.79 12.45 -7.15
CA LEU A 122 6.55 11.01 -7.17
C LEU A 122 7.46 10.32 -6.14
N LYS A 123 6.87 9.82 -5.05
CA LYS A 123 7.58 9.17 -3.96
C LYS A 123 7.59 7.64 -4.08
N ALA A 124 8.57 7.03 -3.45
CA ALA A 124 8.74 5.60 -3.32
C ALA A 124 9.42 5.26 -1.99
N GLU A 125 9.36 3.99 -1.59
CA GLU A 125 10.10 3.46 -0.46
C GLU A 125 11.07 2.38 -0.88
N TRP A 126 12.26 2.41 -0.26
CA TRP A 126 13.15 1.27 -0.17
C TRP A 126 12.90 0.52 1.13
N ILE A 127 12.60 -0.78 1.02
CA ILE A 127 12.39 -1.67 2.15
C ILE A 127 13.47 -2.75 2.12
N GLU A 128 14.20 -2.91 3.21
CA GLU A 128 15.24 -3.92 3.39
C GLU A 128 15.22 -4.44 4.83
N MET A 129 15.62 -5.70 5.06
CA MET A 129 15.82 -6.15 6.44
C MET A 129 17.01 -5.40 7.04
N ARG A 130 16.88 -4.86 8.26
CA ARG A 130 17.92 -4.03 8.88
C ARG A 130 19.27 -4.75 8.99
N LYS A 131 19.25 -6.06 9.26
CA LYS A 131 20.48 -6.89 9.29
C LYS A 131 21.18 -6.94 7.93
N ASP A 132 20.42 -7.02 6.85
CA ASP A 132 20.93 -7.14 5.48
C ASP A 132 21.48 -5.77 5.03
N TYR A 133 20.78 -4.69 5.38
CA TYR A 133 21.26 -3.31 5.21
C TYR A 133 22.63 -3.08 5.87
N ILE A 134 22.78 -3.47 7.15
CA ILE A 134 24.05 -3.30 7.89
C ILE A 134 25.16 -4.10 7.23
N TRP A 135 24.90 -5.36 6.91
CA TRP A 135 25.88 -6.23 6.24
C TRP A 135 26.33 -5.64 4.90
N ARG A 136 25.37 -5.20 4.09
CA ARG A 136 25.60 -4.61 2.77
C ARG A 136 26.45 -3.35 2.86
N LYS A 137 26.14 -2.46 3.80
CA LYS A 137 26.93 -1.24 4.05
C LYS A 137 28.35 -1.56 4.50
N ARG A 138 28.53 -2.54 5.39
CA ARG A 138 29.86 -2.98 5.84
C ARG A 138 30.70 -3.57 4.70
N MET A 139 30.08 -4.29 3.79
CA MET A 139 30.76 -4.91 2.64
C MET A 139 30.85 -4.00 1.41
N ASN A 140 30.43 -2.74 1.52
CA ASN A 140 30.32 -1.82 0.39
C ASN A 140 29.55 -2.42 -0.82
N ASP A 141 28.57 -3.27 -0.54
CA ASP A 141 27.73 -3.88 -1.57
C ASP A 141 26.65 -2.87 -2.02
N LYS A 142 26.54 -2.70 -3.34
CA LYS A 142 25.55 -1.82 -3.97
C LYS A 142 24.11 -2.34 -3.80
N GLY A 143 23.93 -3.61 -3.44
CA GLY A 143 22.62 -4.22 -3.23
C GLY A 143 21.88 -4.45 -4.55
N LYS A 144 22.51 -5.23 -5.44
CA LYS A 144 22.02 -5.46 -6.82
C LYS A 144 20.73 -6.28 -6.89
N ARG A 145 20.37 -7.00 -5.83
CA ARG A 145 19.12 -7.76 -5.76
C ARG A 145 17.98 -6.84 -5.35
N VAL A 146 17.24 -6.37 -6.35
CA VAL A 146 16.12 -5.44 -6.18
C VAL A 146 14.83 -6.08 -6.68
N MET A 147 13.75 -5.92 -5.92
CA MET A 147 12.39 -6.23 -6.34
C MET A 147 11.61 -4.93 -6.50
N LEU A 148 11.15 -4.63 -7.71
CA LEU A 148 10.13 -3.60 -7.92
C LEU A 148 8.79 -4.16 -7.46
N TYR A 149 8.12 -3.45 -6.56
CA TYR A 149 6.81 -3.83 -6.04
C TYR A 149 5.77 -2.78 -6.42
N VAL A 150 4.70 -3.23 -7.07
CA VAL A 150 3.52 -2.43 -7.39
C VAL A 150 2.36 -3.12 -6.69
N HIS A 151 1.66 -2.41 -5.81
CA HIS A 151 0.54 -3.00 -5.08
C HIS A 151 -0.65 -3.23 -6.02
N GLY A 152 -1.54 -4.15 -5.60
CA GLY A 152 -2.77 -4.45 -6.31
C GLY A 152 -3.88 -3.45 -5.99
N GLY A 153 -5.13 -3.93 -6.00
CA GLY A 153 -6.29 -3.11 -5.58
C GLY A 153 -6.95 -2.31 -6.69
N ALA A 154 -6.90 -2.83 -7.92
CA ALA A 154 -7.70 -2.36 -9.05
C ALA A 154 -7.63 -0.84 -9.30
N TYR A 155 -6.46 -0.24 -9.06
CA TYR A 155 -6.15 1.18 -9.26
C TYR A 155 -6.78 2.18 -8.28
N PHE A 156 -7.75 1.78 -7.47
CA PHE A 156 -8.47 2.68 -6.57
C PHE A 156 -8.38 2.28 -5.09
N PHE A 157 -7.86 1.09 -4.78
CA PHE A 157 -7.80 0.54 -3.43
C PHE A 157 -6.36 0.12 -3.07
N GLY A 158 -6.03 0.26 -1.79
CA GLY A 158 -4.83 -0.28 -1.17
C GLY A 158 -3.63 0.65 -1.22
N SER A 159 -2.58 0.27 -0.47
CA SER A 159 -1.37 1.08 -0.34
C SER A 159 -0.11 0.26 -0.07
N VAL A 160 1.04 0.93 -0.14
CA VAL A 160 2.33 0.37 0.30
C VAL A 160 2.29 -0.01 1.78
N ASP A 161 1.58 0.77 2.60
CA ASP A 161 1.43 0.52 4.03
C ASP A 161 0.62 -0.74 4.32
N GLU A 162 -0.49 -0.94 3.63
CA GLU A 162 -1.28 -2.18 3.73
C GLU A 162 -0.47 -3.40 3.30
N HIS A 163 0.26 -3.29 2.19
CA HIS A 163 1.08 -4.38 1.63
C HIS A 163 2.43 -4.56 2.35
N ARG A 164 2.72 -3.78 3.38
CA ARG A 164 4.06 -3.69 4.00
C ARG A 164 4.53 -5.02 4.57
N TYR A 165 3.65 -5.77 5.23
CA TYR A 165 3.99 -7.10 5.74
C TYR A 165 4.45 -8.04 4.62
N GLN A 166 3.75 -8.04 3.49
CA GLN A 166 4.09 -8.87 2.33
C GLN A 166 5.46 -8.47 1.76
N MET A 167 5.71 -7.17 1.57
CA MET A 167 7.01 -6.67 1.08
C MET A 167 8.16 -7.03 2.02
N GLN A 168 7.98 -6.93 3.34
CA GLN A 168 8.97 -7.36 4.33
C GLN A 168 9.28 -8.87 4.22
N ARG A 169 8.25 -9.70 3.99
CA ARG A 169 8.43 -11.15 3.78
C ARG A 169 9.21 -11.44 2.51
N HIS A 170 8.95 -10.72 1.42
CA HIS A 170 9.72 -10.83 0.19
C HIS A 170 11.17 -10.38 0.38
N ALA A 171 11.40 -9.20 0.98
CA ALA A 171 12.74 -8.68 1.29
C ALA A 171 13.57 -9.71 2.07
N ARG A 172 12.98 -10.30 3.13
CA ARG A 172 13.64 -11.31 3.97
C ARG A 172 13.96 -12.60 3.23
N LYS A 173 13.00 -13.14 2.48
CA LYS A 173 13.17 -14.43 1.77
C LYS A 173 14.17 -14.30 0.63
N LEU A 174 14.11 -13.19 -0.10
CA LEU A 174 14.99 -12.93 -1.23
C LEU A 174 16.35 -12.38 -0.79
N LYS A 175 16.53 -11.95 0.46
CA LYS A 175 17.69 -11.13 0.89
C LYS A 175 17.90 -9.97 -0.09
N ALA A 176 16.82 -9.24 -0.33
CA ALA A 176 16.72 -8.23 -1.38
C ALA A 176 16.25 -6.90 -0.83
N ARG A 177 16.53 -5.84 -1.59
CA ARG A 177 15.90 -4.53 -1.42
C ARG A 177 14.60 -4.52 -2.21
N VAL A 178 13.52 -4.05 -1.61
CA VAL A 178 12.24 -3.87 -2.28
C VAL A 178 12.06 -2.38 -2.55
N PHE A 179 11.76 -2.02 -3.79
CA PHE A 179 11.43 -0.65 -4.18
C PHE A 179 9.94 -0.60 -4.48
N ALA A 180 9.18 0.18 -3.71
CA ALA A 180 7.74 0.26 -3.83
C ALA A 180 7.30 1.69 -4.09
N ARG A 181 6.52 1.92 -5.14
CA ARG A 181 5.95 3.25 -5.41
C ARG A 181 4.93 3.59 -4.31
N MET A 182 5.05 4.77 -3.71
CA MET A 182 4.04 5.32 -2.81
C MET A 182 2.92 5.94 -3.63
N TYR A 183 1.69 5.57 -3.31
CA TYR A 183 0.49 6.16 -3.86
C TYR A 183 -0.04 7.10 -2.79
N HIS A 184 0.53 8.30 -2.75
CA HIS A 184 -0.05 9.37 -1.96
C HIS A 184 -0.77 10.31 -2.92
N ILE A 185 -2.09 10.30 -2.88
CA ILE A 185 -2.87 11.42 -3.41
C ILE A 185 -2.84 12.43 -2.28
N ASP A 186 -1.91 13.39 -2.38
CA ASP A 186 -1.81 14.48 -1.43
C ASP A 186 -3.01 15.42 -1.63
N LEU A 187 -4.16 15.06 -1.05
CA LEU A 187 -5.33 15.94 -0.97
C LEU A 187 -5.07 17.12 -0.02
N SER A 188 -4.09 17.00 0.88
CA SER A 188 -3.71 18.04 1.84
C SER A 188 -3.19 19.33 1.17
N ALA A 189 -2.51 19.20 0.03
CA ALA A 189 -2.05 20.35 -0.76
C ALA A 189 -3.20 21.20 -1.34
N ALA A 190 -4.42 20.66 -1.42
CA ALA A 190 -5.59 21.41 -1.88
C ALA A 190 -6.13 22.37 -0.81
N LEU A 191 -5.89 22.10 0.48
CA LEU A 191 -6.38 22.96 1.57
C LEU A 191 -5.43 24.13 1.86
N PHE A 192 -4.15 24.03 1.51
CA PHE A 192 -3.19 25.13 1.73
C PHE A 192 -3.03 26.06 0.52
N SER A 193 -3.25 25.58 -0.72
CA SER A 193 -3.17 26.45 -1.91
C SER A 193 -4.44 27.26 -2.19
N ALA A 194 -5.57 26.94 -1.55
CA ALA A 194 -6.81 27.72 -1.69
C ALA A 194 -6.86 28.96 -0.76
N TYR A 195 -5.82 29.19 0.05
CA TYR A 195 -5.76 30.27 1.05
C TYR A 195 -4.49 31.15 0.97
N THR A 196 -3.78 31.13 -0.16
CA THR A 196 -2.70 32.07 -0.51
C THR A 196 -2.91 32.54 -1.93
#